data_AF-A0A0Q7EUM8-F1
#
_entry.id   AF-A0A0Q7EUM8-F1
#
_cell.length_a   1.000
_cell.length_b   1.000
_cell.length_c   1.000
_cell.angle_alpha   90.00
_cell.angle_beta   90.00
_cell.angle_gamma   90.00
#
_symmetry.space_group_name_H-M   'P 1'
#
loop_
_entity.id
_entity.type
_entity.pdbx_description
1 polymer ?
#
loop_
_entity_poly.entity_id
_entity_poly.type
_entity_poly.pdbx_seq_one_letter_code
_entity_poly.pdbx_strand_id
1 'polypeptide(L)'
;MSIANWCARLWRSAAREGAAGADPKPAGIEAPSPGAGLRARSVEDLLAEHKDVIARIKLCYGCDNATFHADLLQPVQNYAAYVNALPATRASYYCGSGGLLRLGLETAFYALQATDSQIFAGRQTISSRRVLEPRWRRAVFLAGLCGELYRCLGQVTVRDAQGGAWQPYLAPLTAWLRQRRCATFTVQWSAGPERRALGLFALPMIVPAAMLDDLAQDNEVIVPNLLASVSGMATYHEHNLMDRLVRHAAALVIARERHAPGSDVPEEDVPVHLARHLVEAMRELVQSDHNWLPNAPRSRLWYGQDGLYLVWPNGAADIIRLLADERLPGAPDNAAAALVILVAGGIVADVGPGERIVLIRPPGAQEPLEAVRIVPPSLLLADVVPPPRPLEQRLAVPMNAERTQRTQPAGDQTDCQSAETESTSPLPQAVSMPAPMRKRSPKPHVDGESGQARLPLQDLPSSDEAVQRTRRATPSRRAGRPRPGEHAAHGNDQATPCAGHPALRAPLRLNTTVAGALSAIVGTLHGDRPQCHVVAGAVFVPLASLAAHGVDARQTLRSLDDAGMLLQDDSGEGVQSELIAGSRVPGVRIAARFVAGLEAPVNAG
;
A
#
# COMPACT_ATOMS: atom_id res chain seq x y z
N MET A 1 22.21 1.18 -37.87
CA MET A 1 21.32 2.36 -37.95
C MET A 1 21.28 2.99 -36.57
N SER A 2 21.57 4.28 -36.40
CA SER A 2 21.70 4.91 -35.08
C SER A 2 20.38 4.88 -34.28
N ILE A 3 20.44 4.57 -32.98
CA ILE A 3 19.32 4.52 -32.02
C ILE A 3 18.54 5.86 -32.01
N ALA A 4 19.22 6.98 -32.27
CA ALA A 4 18.60 8.30 -32.44
C ALA A 4 17.61 8.35 -33.62
N ASN A 5 17.94 7.68 -34.74
CA ASN A 5 17.05 7.60 -35.90
C ASN A 5 15.85 6.69 -35.65
N TRP A 6 15.99 5.68 -34.80
CA TRP A 6 14.90 4.80 -34.38
C TRP A 6 13.93 5.51 -33.43
N CYS A 7 14.43 6.20 -32.40
CA CYS A 7 13.61 7.05 -31.54
C CYS A 7 12.87 8.12 -32.34
N ALA A 8 13.56 8.79 -33.28
CA ALA A 8 12.93 9.77 -34.16
C ALA A 8 11.88 9.14 -35.10
N ARG A 9 12.03 7.86 -35.49
CA ARG A 9 11.04 7.14 -36.30
C ARG A 9 9.82 6.73 -35.47
N LEU A 10 10.02 6.19 -34.27
CA LEU A 10 8.95 5.87 -33.31
C LEU A 10 8.09 7.10 -32.98
N TRP A 11 8.72 8.25 -32.73
CA TRP A 11 7.99 9.47 -32.40
C TRP A 11 7.29 10.08 -33.62
N ARG A 12 7.86 9.93 -34.82
CA ARG A 12 7.19 10.33 -36.07
C ARG A 12 6.01 9.41 -36.43
N SER A 13 6.04 8.13 -36.06
CA SER A 13 4.89 7.22 -36.23
C SER A 13 3.81 7.47 -35.18
N ALA A 14 4.16 7.69 -33.92
CA ALA A 14 3.19 7.99 -32.86
C ALA A 14 2.42 9.31 -33.11
N ALA A 15 3.09 10.32 -33.65
CA ALA A 15 2.46 11.58 -34.06
C ALA A 15 1.53 11.45 -35.28
N ARG A 16 1.68 10.40 -36.10
CA ARG A 16 0.82 10.11 -37.26
C ARG A 16 -0.34 9.17 -36.91
N GLU A 17 -0.14 8.24 -35.97
CA GLU A 17 -1.17 7.30 -35.49
C GLU A 17 -2.22 7.98 -34.59
N GLY A 18 -1.90 9.14 -33.97
CA GLY A 18 -2.86 9.96 -33.21
C GLY A 18 -4.04 10.54 -34.03
N ALA A 19 -4.09 10.31 -35.35
CA ALA A 19 -5.15 10.75 -36.25
C ALA A 19 -5.97 9.60 -36.88
N ALA A 20 -5.65 8.33 -36.61
CA ALA A 20 -6.37 7.18 -37.17
C ALA A 20 -6.62 6.14 -36.07
N GLY A 21 -7.79 6.24 -35.44
CA GLY A 21 -8.27 5.26 -34.48
C GLY A 21 -8.67 3.96 -35.18
N ALA A 22 -7.84 2.95 -35.03
CA ALA A 22 -8.22 1.54 -35.13
C ALA A 22 -7.24 0.77 -34.23
N ASP A 23 -7.75 0.08 -33.22
CA ASP A 23 -6.95 -0.83 -32.41
C ASP A 23 -6.39 -1.93 -33.34
N PRO A 24 -5.06 -2.04 -33.49
CA PRO A 24 -4.50 -3.20 -34.16
C PRO A 24 -4.69 -4.40 -33.25
N LYS A 25 -5.48 -5.37 -33.74
CA LYS A 25 -5.60 -6.74 -33.24
C LYS A 25 -4.23 -7.26 -32.77
N PRO A 26 -4.11 -7.88 -31.58
CA PRO A 26 -2.84 -8.45 -31.15
C PRO A 26 -2.39 -9.46 -32.21
N ALA A 27 -1.16 -9.27 -32.72
CA ALA A 27 -0.53 -10.25 -33.58
C ALA A 27 -0.44 -11.55 -32.78
N GLY A 28 -1.13 -12.59 -33.25
CA GLY A 28 -1.14 -13.90 -32.60
C GLY A 28 0.29 -14.35 -32.37
N ILE A 29 0.64 -14.51 -31.10
CA ILE A 29 1.91 -15.07 -30.68
C ILE A 29 1.78 -16.57 -30.92
N GLU A 30 2.48 -17.11 -31.91
CA GLU A 30 2.57 -18.56 -32.10
C GLU A 30 3.08 -19.20 -30.79
N ALA A 31 2.22 -19.96 -30.14
CA ALA A 31 2.62 -20.84 -29.05
C ALA A 31 3.67 -21.82 -29.62
N PRO A 32 4.89 -21.89 -29.04
CA PRO A 32 5.93 -22.75 -29.59
C PRO A 32 5.48 -24.21 -29.50
N SER A 33 5.56 -24.93 -30.62
CA SER A 33 5.37 -26.37 -30.63
C SER A 33 6.33 -27.03 -29.63
N PRO A 34 5.90 -28.05 -28.87
CA PRO A 34 6.78 -28.73 -27.91
C PRO A 34 8.00 -29.30 -28.64
N GLY A 35 9.16 -28.66 -28.46
CA GLY A 35 10.43 -29.02 -29.10
C GLY A 35 11.08 -27.91 -29.95
N ALA A 36 10.35 -26.86 -30.35
CA ALA A 36 10.91 -25.71 -31.05
C ALA A 36 11.42 -24.67 -30.04
N GLY A 37 12.72 -24.38 -30.04
CA GLY A 37 13.32 -23.34 -29.20
C GLY A 37 12.78 -21.94 -29.53
N LEU A 38 12.72 -21.06 -28.52
CA LEU A 38 12.38 -19.65 -28.69
C LEU A 38 13.45 -18.94 -29.52
N ARG A 39 13.03 -18.02 -30.38
CA ARG A 39 13.93 -17.24 -31.23
C ARG A 39 14.55 -16.09 -30.44
N ALA A 40 15.87 -15.99 -30.47
CA ALA A 40 16.60 -14.82 -29.98
C ALA A 40 16.24 -13.57 -30.78
N ARG A 41 16.03 -12.45 -30.09
CA ARG A 41 15.66 -11.18 -30.73
C ARG A 41 16.64 -10.06 -30.43
N SER A 42 16.70 -9.08 -31.33
CA SER A 42 17.43 -7.85 -31.05
C SER A 42 16.64 -6.98 -30.06
N VAL A 43 17.34 -6.10 -29.35
CA VAL A 43 16.68 -5.15 -28.42
C VAL A 43 15.78 -4.21 -29.23
N GLU A 44 16.22 -3.80 -30.41
CA GLU A 44 15.47 -2.92 -31.31
C GLU A 44 14.14 -3.55 -31.75
N ASP A 45 14.14 -4.85 -32.09
CA ASP A 45 12.92 -5.56 -32.49
C ASP A 45 11.97 -5.75 -31.31
N LEU A 46 12.51 -6.11 -30.13
CA LEU A 46 11.73 -6.26 -28.90
C LEU A 46 11.03 -4.94 -28.54
N LEU A 47 11.76 -3.83 -28.56
CA LEU A 47 11.16 -2.53 -28.25
C LEU A 47 10.20 -2.04 -29.34
N ALA A 48 10.43 -2.39 -30.61
CA ALA A 48 9.52 -2.05 -31.70
C ALA A 48 8.18 -2.78 -31.57
N GLU A 49 8.19 -4.03 -31.10
CA GLU A 49 6.97 -4.81 -30.85
C GLU A 49 6.15 -4.25 -29.70
N HIS A 50 6.80 -3.68 -28.69
CA HIS A 50 6.15 -3.07 -27.52
C HIS A 50 6.08 -1.54 -27.63
N LYS A 51 6.07 -0.99 -28.86
CA LYS A 51 6.04 0.46 -29.09
C LYS A 51 4.81 1.15 -28.49
N ASP A 52 3.69 0.42 -28.40
CA ASP A 52 2.41 0.89 -27.88
C ASP A 52 2.51 1.26 -26.39
N VAL A 53 3.02 0.35 -25.56
CA VAL A 53 3.18 0.60 -24.12
C VAL A 53 4.30 1.61 -23.86
N ILE A 54 5.40 1.58 -24.63
CA ILE A 54 6.50 2.56 -24.49
C ILE A 54 6.01 3.99 -24.81
N ALA A 55 5.17 4.16 -25.83
CA ALA A 55 4.59 5.45 -26.15
C ALA A 55 3.69 5.96 -25.01
N ARG A 56 2.87 5.08 -24.42
CA ARG A 56 2.04 5.40 -23.24
C ARG A 56 2.88 5.78 -22.02
N ILE A 57 3.97 5.06 -21.76
CA ILE A 57 4.92 5.39 -20.67
C ILE A 57 5.47 6.80 -20.85
N LYS A 58 5.93 7.15 -22.06
CA LYS A 58 6.44 8.50 -22.31
C LYS A 58 5.39 9.58 -22.07
N LEU A 59 4.17 9.37 -22.57
CA LEU A 59 3.07 10.31 -22.39
C LEU A 59 2.74 10.49 -20.90
N CYS A 60 2.70 9.40 -20.14
CA CYS A 60 2.44 9.40 -18.70
C CYS A 60 3.59 10.04 -17.90
N TYR A 61 4.85 9.85 -18.33
CA TYR A 61 5.99 10.46 -17.66
C TYR A 61 6.09 11.97 -17.90
N GLY A 62 5.62 12.46 -19.06
CA GLY A 62 5.35 13.89 -19.26
C GLY A 62 6.58 14.79 -19.41
N CYS A 63 7.72 14.26 -19.87
CA CYS A 63 8.95 15.04 -20.08
C CYS A 63 9.41 15.09 -21.55
N ASP A 64 10.49 15.83 -21.81
CA ASP A 64 11.11 15.91 -23.12
C ASP A 64 11.83 14.60 -23.53
N ASN A 65 12.23 14.51 -24.79
CA ASN A 65 12.85 13.30 -25.34
C ASN A 65 14.19 12.93 -24.69
N ALA A 66 15.01 13.92 -24.32
CA ALA A 66 16.33 13.66 -23.77
C ALA A 66 16.19 13.14 -22.33
N THR A 67 15.35 13.79 -21.54
CA THR A 67 15.01 13.34 -20.18
C THR A 67 14.37 11.96 -20.19
N PHE A 68 13.38 11.71 -21.05
CA PHE A 68 12.77 10.38 -21.17
C PHE A 68 13.78 9.30 -21.53
N HIS A 69 14.73 9.61 -22.44
CA HIS A 69 15.74 8.66 -22.84
C HIS A 69 16.66 8.28 -21.66
N ALA A 70 17.16 9.30 -20.94
CA ALA A 70 18.06 9.10 -19.81
C ALA A 70 17.37 8.40 -18.64
N ASP A 71 16.16 8.83 -18.30
CA ASP A 71 15.44 8.37 -17.11
C ASP A 71 14.81 7.00 -17.28
N LEU A 72 14.13 6.74 -18.40
CA LEU A 72 13.26 5.57 -18.53
C LEU A 72 13.66 4.65 -19.70
N LEU A 73 14.01 5.21 -20.87
CA LEU A 73 14.28 4.36 -22.05
C LEU A 73 15.56 3.56 -21.90
N GLN A 74 16.61 4.13 -21.29
CA GLN A 74 17.87 3.40 -21.07
C GLN A 74 17.68 2.18 -20.14
N PRO A 75 17.01 2.30 -18.97
CA PRO A 75 16.61 1.13 -18.17
C PRO A 75 15.74 0.13 -18.94
N VAL A 76 14.79 0.59 -19.75
CA VAL A 76 13.95 -0.28 -20.59
C VAL A 76 14.77 -1.07 -21.61
N GLN A 77 15.74 -0.44 -22.27
CA GLN A 77 16.67 -1.11 -23.18
C GLN A 77 17.51 -2.17 -22.47
N ASN A 78 18.04 -1.83 -21.29
CA ASN A 78 18.83 -2.75 -20.48
C ASN A 78 17.98 -3.94 -20.00
N TYR A 79 16.73 -3.69 -19.58
CA TYR A 79 15.77 -4.72 -19.18
C TYR A 79 15.42 -5.64 -20.35
N ALA A 80 15.08 -5.09 -21.53
CA ALA A 80 14.82 -5.86 -22.73
C ALA A 80 16.05 -6.71 -23.15
N ALA A 81 17.26 -6.16 -23.01
CA ALA A 81 18.48 -6.93 -23.23
C ALA A 81 18.65 -8.08 -22.23
N TYR A 82 18.27 -7.86 -20.97
CA TYR A 82 18.38 -8.84 -19.90
C TYR A 82 17.41 -10.01 -20.07
N VAL A 83 16.13 -9.74 -20.37
CA VAL A 83 15.09 -10.76 -20.46
C VAL A 83 14.92 -11.34 -21.88
N ASN A 84 15.33 -10.62 -22.92
CA ASN A 84 15.14 -10.98 -24.33
C ASN A 84 13.70 -11.48 -24.61
N ALA A 85 13.54 -12.56 -25.38
CA ALA A 85 12.26 -13.16 -25.74
C ALA A 85 11.68 -14.11 -24.66
N LEU A 86 12.09 -14.01 -23.39
CA LEU A 86 11.59 -14.90 -22.36
C LEU A 86 10.08 -14.72 -22.10
N PRO A 87 9.32 -15.82 -21.98
CA PRO A 87 7.97 -15.80 -21.44
C PRO A 87 8.00 -15.52 -19.93
N ALA A 88 6.93 -14.93 -19.38
CA ALA A 88 6.83 -14.67 -17.95
C ALA A 88 6.42 -15.92 -17.16
N THR A 89 5.52 -16.73 -17.73
CA THR A 89 5.02 -17.98 -17.12
C THR A 89 5.05 -19.13 -18.13
N ARG A 90 4.94 -20.35 -17.62
CA ARG A 90 4.98 -21.56 -18.45
C ARG A 90 3.75 -21.70 -19.36
N ALA A 91 2.56 -21.47 -18.83
CA ALA A 91 1.29 -21.75 -19.49
C ALA A 91 0.09 -20.97 -18.88
N SER A 92 0.35 -19.83 -18.25
CA SER A 92 -0.68 -18.93 -17.71
C SER A 92 -0.50 -17.56 -18.38
N TYR A 93 -0.58 -16.46 -17.65
CA TYR A 93 -0.44 -15.11 -18.20
C TYR A 93 0.95 -14.84 -18.81
N TYR A 94 1.00 -14.04 -19.88
CA TYR A 94 2.24 -13.64 -20.56
C TYR A 94 3.18 -14.84 -20.87
N CYS A 95 2.62 -15.99 -21.26
CA CYS A 95 3.37 -17.20 -21.59
C CYS A 95 3.99 -17.21 -23.00
N GLY A 96 3.66 -16.20 -23.82
CA GLY A 96 4.22 -16.00 -25.15
C GLY A 96 5.66 -15.49 -25.16
N SER A 97 6.31 -15.57 -26.32
CA SER A 97 7.64 -14.98 -26.57
C SER A 97 7.67 -13.50 -26.19
N GLY A 98 8.63 -13.08 -25.37
CA GLY A 98 8.74 -11.69 -24.88
C GLY A 98 7.72 -11.32 -23.80
N GLY A 99 6.92 -12.26 -23.31
CA GLY A 99 5.91 -12.01 -22.30
C GLY A 99 6.46 -11.41 -21.00
N LEU A 100 7.68 -11.78 -20.58
CA LEU A 100 8.30 -11.17 -19.40
C LEU A 100 8.63 -9.69 -19.61
N LEU A 101 9.07 -9.32 -20.82
CA LEU A 101 9.30 -7.92 -21.19
C LEU A 101 8.00 -7.12 -21.14
N ARG A 102 6.93 -7.66 -21.74
CA ARG A 102 5.61 -7.03 -21.74
C ARG A 102 5.06 -6.85 -20.32
N LEU A 103 5.12 -7.88 -19.48
CA LEU A 103 4.68 -7.82 -18.09
C LEU A 103 5.40 -6.72 -17.31
N GLY A 104 6.72 -6.63 -17.44
CA GLY A 104 7.50 -5.57 -16.78
C GLY A 104 7.13 -4.16 -17.27
N LEU A 105 6.97 -3.97 -18.57
CA LEU A 105 6.59 -2.68 -19.16
C LEU A 105 5.19 -2.23 -18.74
N GLU A 106 4.21 -3.12 -18.77
CA GLU A 106 2.84 -2.79 -18.36
C GLU A 106 2.74 -2.55 -16.86
N THR A 107 3.38 -3.37 -16.04
CA THR A 107 3.46 -3.15 -14.58
C THR A 107 4.09 -1.79 -14.28
N ALA A 108 5.22 -1.47 -14.91
CA ALA A 108 5.89 -0.17 -14.77
C ALA A 108 5.01 1.00 -15.22
N PHE A 109 4.29 0.85 -16.33
CA PHE A 109 3.35 1.86 -16.83
C PHE A 109 2.22 2.14 -15.83
N TYR A 110 1.50 1.11 -15.38
CA TYR A 110 0.36 1.30 -14.46
C TYR A 110 0.81 1.74 -13.07
N ALA A 111 1.99 1.29 -12.60
CA ALA A 111 2.57 1.77 -11.35
C ALA A 111 2.94 3.26 -11.45
N LEU A 112 3.58 3.67 -12.55
CA LEU A 112 3.89 5.08 -12.84
C LEU A 112 2.61 5.92 -12.91
N GLN A 113 1.59 5.47 -13.62
CA GLN A 113 0.31 6.18 -13.71
C GLN A 113 -0.35 6.35 -12.34
N ALA A 114 -0.27 5.32 -11.47
CA ALA A 114 -0.85 5.39 -10.14
C ALA A 114 -0.18 6.47 -9.25
N THR A 115 1.08 6.85 -9.55
CA THR A 115 1.79 7.93 -8.84
C THR A 115 1.10 9.29 -8.97
N ASP A 116 0.32 9.54 -10.04
CA ASP A 116 -0.42 10.81 -10.25
C ASP A 116 -1.45 11.09 -9.15
N SER A 117 -1.93 10.05 -8.47
CA SER A 117 -2.90 10.14 -7.38
C SER A 117 -2.27 10.21 -5.99
N GLN A 118 -0.93 10.20 -5.90
CA GLN A 118 -0.20 10.04 -4.64
C GLN A 118 0.61 11.29 -4.30
N ILE A 119 0.67 11.59 -3.00
CA ILE A 119 1.52 12.66 -2.48
C ILE A 119 2.81 12.04 -1.95
N PHE A 120 3.90 12.20 -2.68
CA PHE A 120 5.23 11.83 -2.20
C PHE A 120 5.82 12.93 -1.32
N ALA A 121 6.65 12.53 -0.36
CA ALA A 121 7.39 13.44 0.51
C ALA A 121 6.49 14.52 1.16
N GLY A 122 5.30 14.15 1.63
CA GLY A 122 4.27 15.10 2.11
C GLY A 122 4.70 16.01 3.26
N ARG A 123 5.70 15.58 4.05
CA ARG A 123 6.30 16.36 5.16
C ARG A 123 7.40 17.34 4.72
N GLN A 124 7.82 17.30 3.45
CA GLN A 124 8.91 18.11 2.91
C GLN A 124 8.44 19.48 2.40
N THR A 125 9.40 20.40 2.27
CA THR A 125 9.15 21.73 1.68
C THR A 125 8.72 21.62 0.21
N ILE A 126 8.07 22.66 -0.31
CA ILE A 126 7.67 22.71 -1.74
C ILE A 126 8.91 22.60 -2.65
N SER A 127 10.00 23.29 -2.29
CA SER A 127 11.26 23.24 -3.05
C SER A 127 11.85 21.84 -3.08
N SER A 128 11.90 21.16 -1.93
CA SER A 128 12.39 19.77 -1.85
C SER A 128 11.50 18.81 -2.65
N ARG A 129 10.17 18.97 -2.60
CA ARG A 129 9.24 18.13 -3.36
C ARG A 129 9.41 18.23 -4.86
N ARG A 130 9.69 19.43 -5.40
CA ARG A 130 9.96 19.60 -6.83
C ARG A 130 11.13 18.76 -7.34
N VAL A 131 12.09 18.44 -6.48
CA VAL A 131 13.24 17.58 -6.80
C VAL A 131 12.93 16.11 -6.52
N LEU A 132 12.29 15.81 -5.39
CA LEU A 132 12.05 14.44 -4.94
C LEU A 132 10.94 13.73 -5.72
N GLU A 133 9.88 14.43 -6.14
CA GLU A 133 8.73 13.81 -6.80
C GLU A 133 9.11 13.14 -8.13
N PRO A 134 9.87 13.77 -9.05
CA PRO A 134 10.38 13.08 -10.24
C PRO A 134 11.20 11.82 -9.90
N ARG A 135 12.05 11.88 -8.86
CA ARG A 135 12.85 10.75 -8.39
C ARG A 135 11.97 9.60 -7.87
N TRP A 136 10.93 9.91 -7.10
CA TRP A 136 9.93 8.94 -6.65
C TRP A 136 9.21 8.28 -7.81
N ARG A 137 8.72 9.07 -8.79
CA ARG A 137 8.05 8.55 -9.99
C ARG A 137 8.96 7.61 -10.77
N ARG A 138 10.23 8.02 -10.99
CA ARG A 138 11.23 7.18 -11.65
C ARG A 138 11.50 5.90 -10.87
N ALA A 139 11.64 5.97 -9.56
CA ALA A 139 11.86 4.77 -8.73
C ALA A 139 10.66 3.81 -8.75
N VAL A 140 9.41 4.31 -8.72
CA VAL A 140 8.20 3.48 -8.87
C VAL A 140 8.18 2.77 -10.22
N PHE A 141 8.52 3.48 -11.30
CA PHE A 141 8.66 2.89 -12.62
C PHE A 141 9.71 1.76 -12.64
N LEU A 142 10.90 2.00 -12.08
CA LEU A 142 11.98 1.01 -12.01
C LEU A 142 11.58 -0.22 -11.18
N ALA A 143 10.89 -0.03 -10.06
CA ALA A 143 10.37 -1.11 -9.23
C ALA A 143 9.36 -1.97 -10.00
N GLY A 144 8.44 -1.35 -10.73
CA GLY A 144 7.49 -2.06 -11.60
C GLY A 144 8.16 -2.82 -12.73
N LEU A 145 9.18 -2.23 -13.37
CA LEU A 145 9.94 -2.86 -14.46
C LEU A 145 10.73 -4.08 -13.95
N CYS A 146 11.33 -3.97 -12.76
CA CYS A 146 12.27 -4.95 -12.23
C CYS A 146 11.64 -5.98 -11.28
N GLY A 147 10.37 -5.79 -10.87
CA GLY A 147 9.72 -6.58 -9.82
C GLY A 147 9.62 -8.08 -10.10
N GLU A 148 9.67 -8.48 -11.38
CA GLU A 148 9.57 -9.88 -11.83
C GLU A 148 10.91 -10.49 -12.29
N LEU A 149 12.04 -9.79 -12.09
CA LEU A 149 13.37 -10.28 -12.50
C LEU A 149 13.81 -11.56 -11.81
N TYR A 150 13.31 -11.83 -10.60
CA TYR A 150 13.65 -13.05 -9.86
C TYR A 150 13.30 -14.32 -10.64
N ARG A 151 12.35 -14.25 -11.59
CA ARG A 151 11.99 -15.38 -12.46
C ARG A 151 13.17 -15.87 -13.27
N CYS A 152 13.98 -14.94 -13.80
CA CYS A 152 15.19 -15.22 -14.58
C CYS A 152 16.24 -16.00 -13.77
N LEU A 153 16.26 -15.83 -12.44
CA LEU A 153 17.31 -16.36 -11.55
C LEU A 153 16.87 -17.59 -10.78
N GLY A 154 15.57 -17.72 -10.48
CA GLY A 154 15.05 -18.78 -9.62
C GLY A 154 14.10 -19.78 -10.29
N GLN A 155 13.44 -19.39 -11.39
CA GLN A 155 12.33 -20.19 -11.96
C GLN A 155 12.60 -20.70 -13.37
N VAL A 156 13.56 -20.09 -14.09
CA VAL A 156 13.91 -20.50 -15.46
C VAL A 156 15.38 -20.87 -15.57
N THR A 157 15.68 -21.91 -16.32
CA THR A 157 17.01 -22.23 -16.82
C THR A 157 16.97 -22.15 -18.34
N VAL A 158 17.79 -21.27 -18.92
CA VAL A 158 17.87 -21.09 -20.37
C VAL A 158 19.05 -21.88 -20.92
N ARG A 159 18.82 -22.63 -21.98
CA ARG A 159 19.85 -23.41 -22.67
C ARG A 159 19.93 -23.09 -24.16
N ASP A 160 21.14 -23.04 -24.68
CA ASP A 160 21.39 -22.98 -26.12
C ASP A 160 21.15 -24.36 -26.77
N ALA A 161 21.20 -24.41 -28.10
CA ALA A 161 21.08 -25.66 -28.86
C ALA A 161 22.21 -26.67 -28.58
N GLN A 162 23.34 -26.23 -28.01
CA GLN A 162 24.50 -27.05 -27.66
C GLN A 162 24.48 -27.49 -26.19
N GLY A 163 23.40 -27.21 -25.45
CA GLY A 163 23.24 -27.56 -24.03
C GLY A 163 23.90 -26.60 -23.05
N GLY A 164 24.59 -25.55 -23.51
CA GLY A 164 25.16 -24.51 -22.68
C GLY A 164 24.09 -23.73 -21.95
N ALA A 165 24.26 -23.56 -20.63
CA ALA A 165 23.31 -22.81 -19.81
C ALA A 165 23.69 -21.33 -19.71
N TRP A 166 22.71 -20.45 -19.84
CA TRP A 166 22.86 -19.04 -19.50
C TRP A 166 23.05 -18.90 -17.99
N GLN A 167 24.03 -18.10 -17.58
CA GLN A 167 24.20 -17.71 -16.18
C GLN A 167 23.70 -16.28 -15.98
N PRO A 168 22.50 -16.06 -15.42
CA PRO A 168 21.89 -14.73 -15.33
C PRO A 168 22.68 -13.77 -14.43
N TYR A 169 23.49 -14.32 -13.50
CA TYR A 169 24.38 -13.53 -12.64
C TYR A 169 25.58 -12.91 -13.38
N LEU A 170 25.89 -13.32 -14.61
CA LEU A 170 27.12 -12.86 -15.30
C LEU A 170 26.85 -11.87 -16.42
N ALA A 171 25.75 -12.02 -17.15
CA ALA A 171 25.44 -11.14 -18.28
C ALA A 171 23.96 -11.17 -18.65
N PRO A 172 23.44 -10.09 -19.26
CA PRO A 172 22.14 -10.09 -19.95
C PRO A 172 22.00 -11.24 -20.96
N LEU A 173 20.81 -11.82 -21.09
CA LEU A 173 20.57 -12.95 -22.00
C LEU A 173 20.96 -12.62 -23.44
N THR A 174 20.66 -11.41 -23.91
CA THR A 174 21.02 -10.95 -25.27
C THR A 174 22.53 -10.99 -25.50
N ALA A 175 23.32 -10.58 -24.51
CA ALA A 175 24.77 -10.56 -24.62
C ALA A 175 25.33 -11.99 -24.69
N TRP A 176 24.81 -12.88 -23.84
CA TRP A 176 25.19 -14.29 -23.84
C TRP A 176 24.81 -15.00 -25.16
N LEU A 177 23.59 -14.79 -25.66
CA LEU A 177 23.14 -15.34 -26.95
C LEU A 177 24.01 -14.86 -28.11
N ARG A 178 24.37 -13.57 -28.12
CA ARG A 178 25.26 -12.99 -29.14
C ARG A 178 26.66 -13.58 -29.08
N GLN A 179 27.23 -13.71 -27.88
CA GLN A 179 28.56 -14.31 -27.68
C GLN A 179 28.60 -15.75 -28.18
N ARG A 180 27.53 -16.51 -27.91
CA ARG A 180 27.36 -17.91 -28.33
C ARG A 180 26.94 -18.07 -29.78
N ARG A 181 26.56 -16.99 -30.46
CA ARG A 181 25.99 -16.96 -31.82
C ARG A 181 24.74 -17.85 -31.96
N CYS A 182 23.90 -17.87 -30.93
CA CYS A 182 22.68 -18.66 -30.90
C CYS A 182 21.48 -17.86 -31.40
N ALA A 183 20.81 -18.37 -32.43
CA ALA A 183 19.57 -17.80 -32.95
C ALA A 183 18.33 -18.29 -32.21
N THR A 184 18.43 -19.42 -31.50
CA THR A 184 17.34 -20.00 -30.71
C THR A 184 17.86 -20.50 -29.36
N PHE A 185 16.96 -20.56 -28.37
CA PHE A 185 17.22 -21.09 -27.05
C PHE A 185 15.99 -21.79 -26.48
N THR A 186 16.18 -22.68 -25.50
CA THR A 186 15.11 -23.40 -24.82
C THR A 186 14.99 -22.94 -23.37
N VAL A 187 13.78 -23.00 -22.83
CA VAL A 187 13.49 -22.60 -21.44
C VAL A 187 13.04 -23.83 -20.67
N GLN A 188 13.74 -24.14 -19.58
CA GLN A 188 13.37 -25.17 -18.62
C GLN A 188 12.82 -24.49 -17.37
N TRP A 189 11.61 -24.88 -16.97
CA TRP A 189 10.93 -24.33 -15.80
C TRP A 189 11.23 -25.15 -14.56
N SER A 190 11.61 -24.47 -13.48
CA SER A 190 11.85 -25.07 -12.18
C SER A 190 10.66 -24.81 -11.27
N ALA A 191 10.15 -25.86 -10.63
CA ALA A 191 9.18 -25.72 -9.56
C ALA A 191 9.90 -25.26 -8.28
N GLY A 192 9.25 -24.38 -7.51
CA GLY A 192 9.79 -23.92 -6.23
C GLY A 192 9.18 -22.59 -5.78
N PRO A 193 9.39 -22.23 -4.51
CA PRO A 193 8.88 -20.98 -3.97
C PRO A 193 9.50 -19.77 -4.69
N GLU A 194 8.76 -18.67 -4.73
CA GLU A 194 9.26 -17.41 -5.27
C GLU A 194 10.42 -16.87 -4.40
N ARG A 195 11.53 -16.51 -5.04
CA ARG A 195 12.72 -15.93 -4.37
C ARG A 195 12.96 -14.51 -4.87
N ARG A 196 12.04 -13.59 -4.56
CA ARG A 196 12.03 -12.22 -5.10
C ARG A 196 13.34 -11.46 -4.89
N ALA A 197 13.98 -11.64 -3.73
CA ALA A 197 15.27 -11.03 -3.41
C ALA A 197 16.39 -11.31 -4.44
N LEU A 198 16.32 -12.42 -5.21
CA LEU A 198 17.28 -12.68 -6.28
C LEU A 198 17.27 -11.57 -7.34
N GLY A 199 16.11 -10.95 -7.61
CA GLY A 199 15.97 -9.86 -8.57
C GLY A 199 16.90 -8.68 -8.29
N LEU A 200 17.28 -8.45 -7.03
CA LEU A 200 18.23 -7.40 -6.65
C LEU A 200 19.61 -7.57 -7.29
N PHE A 201 20.04 -8.81 -7.54
CA PHE A 201 21.32 -9.06 -8.20
C PHE A 201 21.32 -8.52 -9.64
N ALA A 202 20.19 -8.60 -10.33
CA ALA A 202 20.06 -8.13 -11.70
C ALA A 202 19.84 -6.62 -11.82
N LEU A 203 19.45 -5.96 -10.73
CA LEU A 203 19.08 -4.55 -10.73
C LEU A 203 20.21 -3.63 -11.26
N PRO A 204 21.49 -3.78 -10.89
CA PRO A 204 22.57 -2.94 -11.41
C PRO A 204 22.88 -3.16 -12.90
N MET A 205 22.46 -4.28 -13.50
CA MET A 205 22.57 -4.50 -14.95
C MET A 205 21.48 -3.76 -15.74
N ILE A 206 20.46 -3.27 -15.05
CA ILE A 206 19.31 -2.58 -15.64
C ILE A 206 19.34 -1.09 -15.32
N VAL A 207 19.52 -0.76 -14.05
CA VAL A 207 19.55 0.62 -13.54
C VAL A 207 20.99 1.15 -13.56
N PRO A 208 21.30 2.18 -14.36
CA PRO A 208 22.64 2.76 -14.39
C PRO A 208 23.07 3.31 -13.03
N ALA A 209 24.36 3.20 -12.71
CA ALA A 209 24.90 3.67 -11.42
C ALA A 209 24.61 5.16 -11.15
N ALA A 210 24.75 6.03 -12.17
CA ALA A 210 24.44 7.45 -12.05
C ALA A 210 22.94 7.71 -11.73
N MET A 211 22.04 6.82 -12.13
CA MET A 211 20.63 6.92 -11.80
C MET A 211 20.36 6.52 -10.35
N LEU A 212 21.02 5.47 -9.86
CA LEU A 212 20.94 5.09 -8.44
C LEU A 212 21.53 6.18 -7.54
N ASP A 213 22.64 6.79 -7.95
CA ASP A 213 23.25 7.95 -7.28
C ASP A 213 22.25 9.12 -7.18
N ASP A 214 21.62 9.52 -8.28
CA ASP A 214 20.60 10.58 -8.26
C ASP A 214 19.39 10.22 -7.37
N LEU A 215 18.95 8.95 -7.36
CA LEU A 215 17.86 8.52 -6.49
C LEU A 215 18.22 8.57 -4.99
N ALA A 216 19.50 8.36 -4.64
CA ALA A 216 20.00 8.39 -3.27
C ALA A 216 20.42 9.81 -2.81
N GLN A 217 20.67 10.73 -3.74
CA GLN A 217 21.18 12.04 -3.43
C GLN A 217 20.20 12.83 -2.52
N ASP A 218 20.70 13.26 -1.36
CA ASP A 218 19.94 13.99 -0.33
C ASP A 218 18.62 13.29 0.07
N ASN A 219 18.58 11.95 -0.03
CA ASN A 219 17.40 11.16 0.28
C ASN A 219 17.74 9.72 0.76
N GLU A 220 17.24 9.34 1.93
CA GLU A 220 17.49 8.01 2.51
C GLU A 220 16.31 7.03 2.34
N VAL A 221 15.25 7.40 1.62
CA VAL A 221 13.99 6.64 1.58
C VAL A 221 13.74 5.96 0.24
N ILE A 222 14.02 6.64 -0.87
CA ILE A 222 13.65 6.19 -2.22
C ILE A 222 14.36 4.88 -2.58
N VAL A 223 15.68 4.81 -2.39
CA VAL A 223 16.46 3.62 -2.76
C VAL A 223 16.11 2.42 -1.86
N PRO A 224 16.04 2.52 -0.53
CA PRO A 224 15.56 1.42 0.30
C PRO A 224 14.16 0.92 -0.08
N ASN A 225 13.23 1.82 -0.39
CA ASN A 225 11.88 1.44 -0.81
C ASN A 225 11.86 0.76 -2.19
N LEU A 226 12.70 1.21 -3.13
CA LEU A 226 12.91 0.54 -4.42
C LEU A 226 13.43 -0.88 -4.22
N LEU A 227 14.48 -1.04 -3.42
CA LEU A 227 15.07 -2.35 -3.14
C LEU A 227 14.06 -3.27 -2.45
N ALA A 228 13.36 -2.77 -1.42
CA ALA A 228 12.34 -3.52 -0.70
C ALA A 228 11.20 -3.98 -1.62
N SER A 229 10.74 -3.10 -2.53
CA SER A 229 9.71 -3.43 -3.50
C SER A 229 10.16 -4.50 -4.50
N VAL A 230 11.39 -4.42 -5.03
CA VAL A 230 11.94 -5.45 -5.93
C VAL A 230 12.14 -6.78 -5.19
N SER A 231 12.63 -6.75 -3.94
CA SER A 231 12.87 -7.96 -3.16
C SER A 231 11.63 -8.57 -2.52
N GLY A 232 10.51 -7.85 -2.49
CA GLY A 232 9.32 -8.24 -1.73
C GLY A 232 9.54 -8.31 -0.21
N MET A 233 10.45 -7.47 0.31
CA MET A 233 10.71 -7.39 1.75
C MET A 233 9.90 -6.25 2.36
N ALA A 234 9.40 -6.45 3.58
CA ALA A 234 8.77 -5.39 4.33
C ALA A 234 9.83 -4.38 4.83
N THR A 235 9.50 -3.10 4.80
CA THR A 235 10.26 -2.03 5.45
C THR A 235 9.77 -1.85 6.88
N TYR A 236 10.69 -1.68 7.83
CA TYR A 236 10.35 -1.50 9.24
C TYR A 236 9.73 -0.11 9.47
N HIS A 237 8.62 -0.04 10.23
CA HIS A 237 7.89 1.17 10.65
C HIS A 237 7.24 2.06 9.57
N GLU A 238 7.56 1.93 8.29
CA GLU A 238 6.92 2.70 7.22
C GLU A 238 6.29 1.82 6.15
N HIS A 239 5.05 2.14 5.77
CA HIS A 239 4.38 1.51 4.65
C HIS A 239 5.09 1.93 3.36
N ASN A 240 5.71 0.97 2.68
CA ASN A 240 6.32 1.21 1.38
C ASN A 240 5.22 1.46 0.32
N LEU A 241 4.86 2.74 0.13
CA LEU A 241 3.87 3.15 -0.86
C LEU A 241 4.23 2.67 -2.27
N MET A 242 5.52 2.72 -2.63
CA MET A 242 6.00 2.25 -3.94
C MET A 242 5.68 0.77 -4.15
N ASP A 243 5.95 -0.06 -3.13
CA ASP A 243 5.61 -1.48 -3.19
C ASP A 243 4.10 -1.70 -3.34
N ARG A 244 3.26 -0.98 -2.58
CA ARG A 244 1.80 -1.04 -2.74
C ARG A 244 1.36 -0.72 -4.17
N LEU A 245 1.88 0.35 -4.76
CA LEU A 245 1.55 0.76 -6.13
C LEU A 245 1.98 -0.30 -7.16
N VAL A 246 3.20 -0.82 -7.03
CA VAL A 246 3.74 -1.84 -7.94
C VAL A 246 2.95 -3.14 -7.85
N ARG A 247 2.59 -3.56 -6.64
CA ARG A 247 1.77 -4.76 -6.42
C ARG A 247 0.38 -4.62 -7.01
N HIS A 248 -0.28 -3.48 -6.80
CA HIS A 248 -1.59 -3.21 -7.42
C HIS A 248 -1.51 -3.18 -8.95
N ALA A 249 -0.48 -2.55 -9.50
CA ALA A 249 -0.25 -2.52 -10.94
C ALA A 249 -0.03 -3.93 -11.50
N ALA A 250 0.78 -4.76 -10.83
CA ALA A 250 1.04 -6.15 -11.24
C ALA A 250 -0.25 -6.99 -11.22
N ALA A 251 -1.05 -6.89 -10.15
CA ALA A 251 -2.34 -7.59 -10.06
C ALA A 251 -3.31 -7.13 -11.17
N LEU A 252 -3.36 -5.81 -11.44
CA LEU A 252 -4.19 -5.26 -12.50
C LEU A 252 -3.83 -5.82 -13.88
N VAL A 253 -2.56 -5.76 -14.26
CA VAL A 253 -2.13 -6.16 -15.61
C VAL A 253 -2.29 -7.67 -15.81
N ILE A 254 -1.99 -8.47 -14.80
CA ILE A 254 -2.20 -9.92 -14.83
C ILE A 254 -3.69 -10.25 -14.94
N ALA A 255 -4.55 -9.60 -14.16
CA ALA A 255 -6.00 -9.79 -14.27
C ALA A 255 -6.51 -9.43 -15.68
N ARG A 256 -6.06 -8.31 -16.24
CA ARG A 256 -6.42 -7.87 -17.60
C ARG A 256 -5.99 -8.88 -18.67
N GLU A 257 -4.77 -9.40 -18.60
CA GLU A 257 -4.25 -10.39 -19.54
C GLU A 257 -5.03 -11.72 -19.47
N ARG A 258 -5.37 -12.15 -18.26
CA ARG A 258 -6.17 -13.38 -18.05
C ARG A 258 -7.60 -13.26 -18.56
N HIS A 259 -8.18 -12.06 -18.52
CA HIS A 259 -9.53 -11.78 -19.02
C HIS A 259 -9.57 -11.23 -20.45
N ALA A 260 -8.42 -11.13 -21.12
CA ALA A 260 -8.35 -10.64 -22.48
C ALA A 260 -9.08 -11.61 -23.44
N PRO A 261 -9.87 -11.09 -24.40
CA PRO A 261 -10.54 -11.94 -25.38
C PRO A 261 -9.50 -12.67 -26.24
N GLY A 262 -9.57 -14.01 -26.27
CA GLY A 262 -8.59 -14.85 -26.94
C GLY A 262 -7.32 -15.15 -26.12
N SER A 263 -7.37 -14.97 -24.79
CA SER A 263 -6.29 -15.39 -23.89
C SER A 263 -6.04 -16.90 -24.01
N ASP A 264 -4.77 -17.28 -24.09
CA ASP A 264 -4.33 -18.69 -24.07
C ASP A 264 -4.41 -19.31 -22.66
N VAL A 265 -4.81 -18.51 -21.65
CA VAL A 265 -4.94 -18.95 -20.25
C VAL A 265 -6.18 -19.84 -20.11
N PRO A 266 -6.05 -21.07 -19.58
CA PRO A 266 -7.19 -21.93 -19.29
C PRO A 266 -8.18 -21.25 -18.33
N GLU A 267 -9.48 -21.39 -18.58
CA GLU A 267 -10.54 -20.79 -17.75
C GLU A 267 -10.49 -21.31 -16.29
N GLU A 268 -10.01 -22.53 -16.09
CA GLU A 268 -9.82 -23.17 -14.77
C GLU A 268 -8.44 -22.89 -14.13
N ASP A 269 -7.59 -22.07 -14.75
CA ASP A 269 -6.26 -21.77 -14.20
C ASP A 269 -6.38 -21.08 -12.84
N VAL A 270 -5.75 -21.63 -11.80
CA VAL A 270 -5.77 -21.01 -10.47
C VAL A 270 -4.91 -19.73 -10.50
N PRO A 271 -5.39 -18.59 -10.00
CA PRO A 271 -4.62 -17.34 -9.97
C PRO A 271 -3.56 -17.34 -8.86
N VAL A 272 -2.55 -18.22 -8.98
CA VAL A 272 -1.48 -18.42 -7.99
C VAL A 272 -0.69 -17.14 -7.70
N HIS A 273 -0.61 -16.20 -8.65
CA HIS A 273 0.02 -14.90 -8.44
C HIS A 273 -0.61 -14.12 -7.26
N LEU A 274 -1.89 -14.34 -6.94
CA LEU A 274 -2.56 -13.71 -5.80
C LEU A 274 -2.11 -14.25 -4.45
N ALA A 275 -1.46 -15.42 -4.42
CA ALA A 275 -0.94 -16.03 -3.19
C ALA A 275 -0.01 -15.07 -2.43
N ARG A 276 0.83 -14.31 -3.13
CA ARG A 276 1.71 -13.30 -2.51
C ARG A 276 0.91 -12.18 -1.82
N HIS A 277 -0.18 -11.74 -2.44
CA HIS A 277 -1.01 -10.66 -1.91
C HIS A 277 -1.79 -11.14 -0.68
N LEU A 278 -2.23 -12.40 -0.67
CA LEU A 278 -2.84 -13.01 0.52
C LEU A 278 -1.84 -13.08 1.69
N VAL A 279 -0.58 -13.45 1.43
CA VAL A 279 0.47 -13.48 2.48
C VAL A 279 0.78 -12.08 3.00
N GLU A 280 0.88 -11.09 2.12
CA GLU A 280 1.12 -9.71 2.53
C GLU A 280 -0.05 -9.16 3.36
N ALA A 281 -1.29 -9.44 2.96
CA ALA A 281 -2.47 -9.09 3.76
C ALA A 281 -2.44 -9.77 5.14
N MET A 282 -2.06 -11.06 5.22
CA MET A 282 -1.88 -11.75 6.50
C MET A 282 -0.79 -11.07 7.35
N ARG A 283 0.35 -10.68 6.76
CA ARG A 283 1.43 -9.98 7.49
C ARG A 283 0.98 -8.62 8.00
N GLU A 284 0.22 -7.88 7.19
CA GLU A 284 -0.34 -6.59 7.61
C GLU A 284 -1.34 -6.77 8.76
N LEU A 285 -2.21 -7.78 8.68
CA LEU A 285 -3.15 -8.10 9.76
C LEU A 285 -2.42 -8.49 11.06
N VAL A 286 -1.33 -9.27 10.98
CA VAL A 286 -0.48 -9.59 12.13
C VAL A 286 0.11 -8.34 12.79
N GLN A 287 0.44 -7.31 12.01
CA GLN A 287 1.02 -6.07 12.53
C GLN A 287 -0.02 -5.08 13.03
N SER A 288 -1.26 -5.11 12.51
CA SER A 288 -2.27 -4.08 12.73
C SER A 288 -3.48 -4.50 13.58
N ASP A 289 -3.81 -5.79 13.65
CA ASP A 289 -4.98 -6.31 14.37
C ASP A 289 -4.56 -7.19 15.56
N HIS A 290 -5.03 -6.83 16.76
CA HIS A 290 -4.80 -7.61 17.97
C HIS A 290 -5.35 -9.04 17.91
N ASN A 291 -6.40 -9.27 17.12
CA ASN A 291 -6.96 -10.61 16.92
C ASN A 291 -6.08 -11.49 16.02
N TRP A 292 -5.05 -10.93 15.37
CA TRP A 292 -4.10 -11.67 14.54
C TRP A 292 -2.77 -11.93 15.25
N LEU A 293 -2.59 -11.41 16.47
CA LEU A 293 -1.40 -11.71 17.27
C LEU A 293 -1.34 -13.20 17.61
N PRO A 294 -0.22 -13.90 17.32
CA PRO A 294 -0.10 -15.33 17.56
C PRO A 294 -0.37 -15.69 19.01
N ASN A 295 -1.21 -16.71 19.24
CA ASN A 295 -1.56 -17.25 20.56
C ASN A 295 -2.24 -16.27 21.53
N ALA A 296 -2.71 -15.11 21.06
CA ALA A 296 -3.52 -14.20 21.86
C ALA A 296 -4.93 -14.78 22.12
N PRO A 297 -5.63 -14.35 23.18
CA PRO A 297 -7.01 -14.76 23.42
C PRO A 297 -7.91 -14.45 22.21
N ARG A 298 -8.66 -15.46 21.74
CA ARG A 298 -9.51 -15.37 20.53
C ARG A 298 -8.76 -15.03 19.23
N SER A 299 -7.46 -15.35 19.17
CA SER A 299 -6.66 -15.09 17.98
C SER A 299 -7.11 -15.90 16.75
N ARG A 300 -6.87 -15.34 15.56
CA ARG A 300 -6.91 -16.02 14.28
C ARG A 300 -5.70 -16.91 14.05
N LEU A 301 -4.57 -16.64 14.69
CA LEU A 301 -3.32 -17.38 14.52
C LEU A 301 -2.94 -18.13 15.79
N TRP A 302 -2.80 -19.44 15.65
CA TRP A 302 -2.36 -20.33 16.73
C TRP A 302 -1.09 -21.06 16.34
N TYR A 303 -0.05 -20.92 17.15
CA TYR A 303 1.26 -21.51 16.92
C TYR A 303 1.59 -22.51 18.01
N GLY A 304 1.54 -23.80 17.67
CA GLY A 304 1.86 -24.94 18.55
C GLY A 304 3.11 -25.68 18.10
N GLN A 305 3.52 -26.69 18.87
CA GLN A 305 4.66 -27.57 18.53
C GLN A 305 4.49 -28.28 17.17
N ASP A 306 3.25 -28.50 16.73
CA ASP A 306 2.90 -29.15 15.46
C ASP A 306 2.77 -28.18 14.26
N GLY A 307 2.73 -26.87 14.50
CA GLY A 307 2.81 -25.87 13.44
C GLY A 307 1.99 -24.60 13.70
N LEU A 308 1.92 -23.76 12.66
CA LEU A 308 1.12 -22.53 12.63
C LEU A 308 -0.23 -22.81 11.95
N TYR A 309 -1.31 -22.41 12.60
CA TYR A 309 -2.68 -22.61 12.15
C TYR A 309 -3.41 -21.28 12.07
N LEU A 310 -4.09 -21.05 10.94
CA LEU A 310 -4.99 -19.93 10.71
C LEU A 310 -6.44 -20.41 10.85
N VAL A 311 -7.17 -19.83 11.80
CA VAL A 311 -8.58 -20.15 12.05
C VAL A 311 -9.42 -19.85 10.80
N TRP A 312 -10.24 -20.81 10.40
CA TRP A 312 -10.97 -20.81 9.15
C TRP A 312 -12.49 -21.01 9.41
N PRO A 313 -13.40 -20.37 8.65
CA PRO A 313 -13.19 -19.42 7.54
C PRO A 313 -12.92 -17.98 7.99
N ASN A 314 -12.94 -17.71 9.30
CA ASN A 314 -12.93 -16.33 9.79
C ASN A 314 -11.64 -15.56 9.44
N GLY A 315 -10.47 -16.22 9.47
CA GLY A 315 -9.22 -15.61 9.00
C GLY A 315 -9.27 -15.25 7.51
N ALA A 316 -9.94 -16.07 6.69
CA ALA A 316 -10.18 -15.75 5.28
C ALA A 316 -11.02 -14.48 5.12
N ALA A 317 -12.07 -14.33 5.93
CA ALA A 317 -12.95 -13.17 5.88
C ALA A 317 -12.19 -11.86 6.20
N ASP A 318 -11.28 -11.89 7.18
CA ASP A 318 -10.46 -10.73 7.52
C ASP A 318 -9.51 -10.35 6.35
N ILE A 319 -8.87 -11.35 5.72
CA ILE A 319 -7.98 -11.15 4.55
C ILE A 319 -8.77 -10.59 3.36
N ILE A 320 -9.91 -11.20 3.02
CA ILE A 320 -10.74 -10.80 1.88
C ILE A 320 -11.23 -9.36 2.08
N ARG A 321 -11.63 -9.01 3.30
CA ARG A 321 -12.03 -7.64 3.64
C ARG A 321 -10.89 -6.65 3.42
N LEU A 322 -9.68 -6.95 3.89
CA LEU A 322 -8.53 -6.07 3.70
C LEU A 322 -8.22 -5.86 2.20
N LEU A 323 -8.18 -6.94 1.41
CA LEU A 323 -7.94 -6.84 -0.03
C LEU A 323 -9.05 -6.09 -0.79
N ALA A 324 -10.30 -6.23 -0.34
CA ALA A 324 -11.43 -5.49 -0.89
C ALA A 324 -11.35 -3.99 -0.58
N ASP A 325 -10.94 -3.63 0.64
CA ASP A 325 -10.71 -2.24 1.05
C ASP A 325 -9.57 -1.60 0.23
N GLU A 326 -8.52 -2.37 -0.09
CA GLU A 326 -7.46 -1.96 -1.00
C GLU A 326 -7.87 -1.93 -2.48
N ARG A 327 -9.01 -2.56 -2.84
CA ARG A 327 -9.50 -2.74 -4.22
C ARG A 327 -8.51 -3.49 -5.10
N LEU A 328 -7.86 -4.52 -4.57
CA LEU A 328 -6.92 -5.33 -5.33
C LEU A 328 -7.64 -6.06 -6.51
N PRO A 329 -7.22 -5.84 -7.76
CA PRO A 329 -7.83 -6.51 -8.92
C PRO A 329 -7.69 -8.02 -8.85
N GLY A 330 -8.79 -8.74 -9.13
CA GLY A 330 -8.83 -10.21 -9.14
C GLY A 330 -8.80 -10.87 -7.76
N ALA A 331 -8.86 -10.10 -6.66
CA ALA A 331 -8.89 -10.65 -5.30
C ALA A 331 -10.01 -11.70 -5.11
N PRO A 332 -9.76 -12.76 -4.33
CA PRO A 332 -10.79 -13.76 -4.06
C PRO A 332 -11.96 -13.15 -3.27
N ASP A 333 -13.17 -13.53 -3.64
CA ASP A 333 -14.42 -13.04 -3.05
C ASP A 333 -14.93 -13.93 -1.91
N ASN A 334 -14.45 -15.16 -1.82
CA ASN A 334 -14.87 -16.13 -0.83
C ASN A 334 -13.71 -16.98 -0.30
N ALA A 335 -13.93 -17.59 0.87
CA ALA A 335 -12.93 -18.40 1.55
C ALA A 335 -12.45 -19.57 0.67
N ALA A 336 -13.35 -20.29 -0.02
CA ALA A 336 -12.97 -21.43 -0.85
C ALA A 336 -12.00 -21.04 -1.97
N ALA A 337 -12.26 -19.92 -2.66
CA ALA A 337 -11.36 -19.37 -3.67
C ALA A 337 -9.99 -19.00 -3.08
N ALA A 338 -9.96 -18.33 -1.92
CA ALA A 338 -8.71 -18.02 -1.23
C ALA A 338 -7.92 -19.29 -0.85
N LEU A 339 -8.60 -20.34 -0.37
CA LEU A 339 -7.96 -21.62 -0.02
C LEU A 339 -7.33 -22.29 -1.24
N VAL A 340 -8.01 -22.31 -2.38
CA VAL A 340 -7.47 -22.88 -3.63
C VAL A 340 -6.19 -22.15 -4.05
N ILE A 341 -6.17 -20.81 -3.95
CA ILE A 341 -4.98 -20.00 -4.25
C ILE A 341 -3.84 -20.30 -3.26
N LEU A 342 -4.13 -20.37 -1.96
CA LEU A 342 -3.12 -20.64 -0.92
C LEU A 342 -2.50 -22.03 -1.04
N VAL A 343 -3.30 -23.04 -1.40
CA VAL A 343 -2.81 -24.42 -1.65
C VAL A 343 -1.97 -24.45 -2.91
N ALA A 344 -2.44 -23.86 -4.01
CA ALA A 344 -1.69 -23.82 -5.26
C ALA A 344 -0.38 -23.01 -5.15
N GLY A 345 -0.35 -22.00 -4.27
CA GLY A 345 0.86 -21.24 -3.90
C GLY A 345 1.78 -21.95 -2.91
N GLY A 346 1.41 -23.13 -2.40
CA GLY A 346 2.20 -23.90 -1.43
C GLY A 346 2.26 -23.27 -0.02
N ILE A 347 1.39 -22.31 0.29
CA ILE A 347 1.30 -21.65 1.59
C ILE A 347 0.52 -22.51 2.58
N VAL A 348 -0.51 -23.22 2.08
CA VAL A 348 -1.23 -24.25 2.83
C VAL A 348 -0.78 -25.61 2.32
N ALA A 349 -0.53 -26.53 3.27
CA ALA A 349 -0.10 -27.89 2.93
C ALA A 349 -1.14 -28.61 2.07
N ASP A 350 -0.72 -29.18 0.94
CA ASP A 350 -1.58 -29.99 0.09
C ASP A 350 -1.60 -31.44 0.58
N VAL A 351 -2.46 -31.71 1.56
CA VAL A 351 -2.65 -33.05 2.17
C VAL A 351 -3.92 -33.74 1.65
N GLY A 352 -4.49 -33.24 0.54
CA GLY A 352 -5.76 -33.71 -0.02
C GLY A 352 -6.98 -32.91 0.47
N PRO A 353 -8.10 -32.88 -0.29
CA PRO A 353 -9.20 -31.93 -0.09
C PRO A 353 -9.87 -32.02 1.28
N GLY A 354 -9.96 -33.21 1.89
CA GLY A 354 -10.55 -33.44 3.20
C GLY A 354 -9.63 -33.17 4.40
N GLU A 355 -8.33 -32.93 4.16
CA GLU A 355 -7.32 -32.71 5.21
C GLU A 355 -6.73 -31.28 5.17
N ARG A 356 -7.18 -30.43 4.23
CA ARG A 356 -6.77 -29.01 4.13
C ARG A 356 -7.28 -28.17 5.29
N ILE A 357 -8.48 -28.47 5.76
CA ILE A 357 -9.09 -27.87 6.96
C ILE A 357 -9.03 -28.92 8.06
N VAL A 358 -8.37 -28.59 9.15
CA VAL A 358 -8.19 -29.47 10.31
C VAL A 358 -8.85 -28.87 11.54
N LEU A 359 -9.19 -29.72 12.51
CA LEU A 359 -9.66 -29.27 13.82
C LEU A 359 -8.47 -29.04 14.73
N ILE A 360 -8.44 -27.88 15.38
CA ILE A 360 -7.46 -27.52 16.41
C ILE A 360 -8.15 -27.26 17.74
N ARG A 361 -7.47 -27.54 18.87
CA ARG A 361 -7.94 -27.18 20.22
C ARG A 361 -6.93 -26.25 20.90
N PRO A 362 -7.05 -24.92 20.70
CA PRO A 362 -6.24 -23.93 21.41
C PRO A 362 -6.47 -23.90 22.92
N PRO A 363 -5.53 -23.35 23.71
CA PRO A 363 -5.75 -23.14 25.13
C PRO A 363 -6.93 -22.19 25.36
N GLY A 364 -7.87 -22.58 26.22
CA GLY A 364 -9.06 -21.79 26.55
C GLY A 364 -10.21 -21.90 25.53
N ALA A 365 -10.06 -22.67 24.45
CA ALA A 365 -11.16 -22.97 23.54
C ALA A 365 -12.09 -24.03 24.14
N GLN A 366 -13.39 -23.74 24.21
CA GLN A 366 -14.42 -24.68 24.68
C GLN A 366 -14.72 -25.77 23.64
N GLU A 367 -14.71 -25.40 22.37
CA GLU A 367 -14.96 -26.28 21.23
C GLU A 367 -13.73 -26.29 20.29
N PRO A 368 -13.48 -27.39 19.56
CA PRO A 368 -12.50 -27.40 18.49
C PRO A 368 -12.80 -26.33 17.43
N LEU A 369 -11.75 -25.69 16.90
CA LEU A 369 -11.86 -24.70 15.83
C LEU A 369 -11.37 -25.32 14.52
N GLU A 370 -12.04 -24.99 13.43
CA GLU A 370 -11.53 -25.27 12.09
C GLU A 370 -10.37 -24.33 11.76
N ALA A 371 -9.30 -24.86 11.17
CA ALA A 371 -8.13 -24.09 10.78
C ALA A 371 -7.39 -24.70 9.59
N VAL A 372 -6.62 -23.86 8.91
CA VAL A 372 -5.69 -24.28 7.84
C VAL A 372 -4.25 -24.15 8.33
N ARG A 373 -3.39 -25.10 7.98
CA ARG A 373 -1.99 -25.10 8.40
C ARG A 373 -1.14 -24.26 7.44
N ILE A 374 -0.45 -23.24 7.95
CA ILE A 374 0.44 -22.36 7.19
C ILE A 374 1.87 -22.91 7.20
N VAL A 375 2.50 -22.98 6.03
CA VAL A 375 3.86 -23.51 5.84
C VAL A 375 4.71 -22.57 4.97
N PRO A 376 5.93 -22.22 5.40
CA PRO A 376 6.48 -22.36 6.76
C PRO A 376 5.93 -21.30 7.74
N PRO A 377 5.94 -21.53 9.06
CA PRO A 377 5.51 -20.53 10.04
C PRO A 377 6.23 -19.17 9.93
N SER A 378 7.52 -19.19 9.56
CA SER A 378 8.32 -17.98 9.34
C SER A 378 7.76 -17.07 8.25
N LEU A 379 6.88 -17.57 7.37
CA LEU A 379 6.21 -16.77 6.36
C LEU A 379 5.44 -15.60 6.97
N LEU A 380 4.83 -15.78 8.14
CA LEU A 380 4.06 -14.74 8.84
C LEU A 380 4.75 -14.23 10.11
N LEU A 381 5.59 -15.04 10.73
CA LEU A 381 6.13 -14.76 12.07
C LEU A 381 7.51 -14.09 12.07
N ALA A 382 8.18 -13.97 10.92
CA ALA A 382 9.55 -13.45 10.84
C ALA A 382 9.71 -12.02 11.37
N ASP A 383 8.71 -11.18 11.16
CA ASP A 383 8.77 -9.74 11.48
C ASP A 383 8.06 -9.40 12.81
N VAL A 384 7.59 -10.41 13.56
CA VAL A 384 6.87 -10.20 14.82
C VAL A 384 7.87 -10.03 15.97
N VAL A 385 7.74 -8.94 16.73
CA VAL A 385 8.63 -8.61 17.86
C VAL A 385 7.80 -8.46 19.16
N PRO A 386 8.10 -9.22 20.23
CA PRO A 386 9.11 -10.27 20.31
C PRO A 386 8.73 -11.51 19.47
N PRO A 387 9.73 -12.31 19.02
CA PRO A 387 9.45 -13.48 18.20
C PRO A 387 8.57 -14.49 18.96
N PRO A 388 7.42 -14.89 18.39
CA PRO A 388 6.49 -15.78 19.06
C PRO A 388 7.08 -17.19 19.20
N ARG A 389 6.93 -17.76 20.39
CA ARG A 389 7.32 -19.15 20.67
C ARG A 389 6.13 -20.08 20.46
N PRO A 390 6.35 -21.30 19.92
CA PRO A 390 5.28 -22.28 19.82
C PRO A 390 4.81 -22.67 21.22
N LEU A 391 3.51 -22.91 21.37
CA LEU A 391 2.95 -23.50 22.60
C LEU A 391 3.48 -24.92 22.75
N GLU A 392 3.77 -25.35 23.99
CA GLU A 392 4.27 -26.69 24.32
C GLU A 392 3.23 -27.83 24.12
N GLN A 393 2.10 -27.52 23.51
CA GLN A 393 1.03 -28.47 23.19
C GLN A 393 0.90 -28.62 21.68
N ARG A 394 0.48 -29.82 21.25
CA ARG A 394 -0.03 -30.04 19.89
C ARG A 394 -1.45 -29.53 19.81
N LEU A 395 -1.73 -28.74 18.77
CA LEU A 395 -3.02 -28.11 18.59
C LEU A 395 -3.97 -28.98 17.76
N ALA A 396 -3.46 -29.71 16.76
CA ALA A 396 -4.28 -30.53 15.88
C ALA A 396 -4.91 -31.72 16.63
N VAL A 397 -6.21 -31.91 16.44
CA VAL A 397 -6.98 -33.02 16.99
C VAL A 397 -7.15 -34.10 15.91
N PRO A 398 -6.79 -35.38 16.15
CA PRO A 398 -7.00 -36.44 15.18
C PRO A 398 -8.50 -36.68 14.96
N MET A 399 -8.92 -36.68 13.69
CA MET A 399 -10.33 -36.73 13.25
C MET A 399 -11.08 -38.02 13.67
N ASN A 400 -10.38 -39.03 14.20
CA ASN A 400 -10.95 -40.30 14.68
C ASN A 400 -11.55 -40.27 16.10
N ALA A 401 -11.46 -39.15 16.83
CA ALA A 401 -11.97 -39.10 18.21
C ALA A 401 -13.46 -38.73 18.34
N GLU A 402 -14.09 -38.13 17.31
CA GLU A 402 -15.42 -37.51 17.46
C GLU A 402 -16.54 -38.16 16.62
N ARG A 403 -16.23 -39.05 15.67
CA ARG A 403 -17.31 -39.79 14.96
C ARG A 403 -17.98 -40.84 15.87
N THR A 404 -17.30 -41.32 16.91
CA THR A 404 -17.84 -42.34 17.84
C THR A 404 -18.81 -41.76 18.88
N GLN A 405 -18.88 -40.43 19.05
CA GLN A 405 -19.82 -39.80 20.00
C GLN A 405 -21.10 -39.26 19.33
N ARG A 406 -21.11 -39.07 18.01
CA ARG A 406 -22.31 -38.66 17.25
C ARG A 406 -23.15 -39.83 16.70
N THR A 407 -22.78 -41.08 17.00
CA THR A 407 -23.55 -42.27 16.58
C THR A 407 -23.78 -43.23 17.75
N GLN A 408 -24.45 -42.74 18.80
CA GLN A 408 -25.29 -43.62 19.61
C GLN A 408 -26.75 -43.25 19.31
N PRO A 409 -27.52 -44.13 18.64
CA PRO A 409 -28.96 -44.03 18.67
C PRO A 409 -29.41 -44.32 20.10
N ALA A 410 -30.23 -43.43 20.67
CA ALA A 410 -31.05 -43.76 21.82
C ALA A 410 -31.98 -44.90 21.39
N GLY A 411 -31.63 -46.13 21.78
CA GLY A 411 -32.49 -47.29 21.65
C GLY A 411 -33.56 -47.22 22.74
N ASP A 412 -34.80 -47.05 22.31
CA ASP A 412 -36.00 -47.38 23.08
C ASP A 412 -35.88 -48.79 23.66
N GLN A 413 -36.00 -48.90 24.98
CA GLN A 413 -36.55 -50.09 25.61
C GLN A 413 -37.65 -49.66 26.56
N THR A 414 -38.86 -49.82 26.05
CA THR A 414 -40.10 -49.97 26.81
C THR A 414 -39.94 -51.15 27.76
N ASP A 415 -40.08 -50.92 29.07
CA ASP A 415 -40.77 -51.91 29.89
C ASP A 415 -41.59 -51.21 30.98
N CYS A 416 -42.83 -51.65 31.08
CA CYS A 416 -43.86 -51.09 31.93
C CYS A 416 -43.73 -51.66 33.34
N GLN A 417 -43.74 -50.81 34.37
CA GLN A 417 -44.42 -51.14 35.62
C GLN A 417 -44.74 -49.90 36.47
N SER A 418 -46.01 -49.84 36.82
CA SER A 418 -46.75 -48.79 37.51
C SER A 418 -46.34 -48.65 38.98
N ALA A 419 -46.31 -47.42 39.49
CA ALA A 419 -46.74 -47.10 40.85
C ALA A 419 -47.12 -45.62 40.93
N GLU A 420 -48.33 -45.38 41.44
CA GLU A 420 -49.00 -44.10 41.66
C GLU A 420 -48.28 -43.22 42.67
N THR A 421 -48.25 -41.89 42.47
CA THR A 421 -48.87 -40.91 43.41
C THR A 421 -48.85 -39.47 42.86
N GLU A 422 -50.04 -38.88 42.81
CA GLU A 422 -50.43 -37.49 43.13
C GLU A 422 -49.69 -36.29 42.50
N SER A 423 -50.40 -35.55 41.62
CA SER A 423 -51.05 -34.23 41.88
C SER A 423 -50.05 -33.08 42.09
N THR A 424 -50.12 -31.89 41.49
CA THR A 424 -51.17 -31.16 40.76
C THR A 424 -50.48 -29.88 40.25
N SER A 425 -50.81 -29.40 39.05
CA SER A 425 -50.69 -27.97 38.71
C SER A 425 -51.64 -27.63 37.56
N PRO A 426 -52.57 -26.68 37.74
CA PRO A 426 -53.29 -26.08 36.63
C PRO A 426 -52.59 -24.78 36.17
N LEU A 427 -52.45 -24.62 34.86
CA LEU A 427 -52.30 -23.33 34.20
C LEU A 427 -53.59 -22.50 34.35
N PRO A 428 -53.50 -21.16 34.21
CA PRO A 428 -54.19 -20.58 33.06
C PRO A 428 -53.44 -19.44 32.34
N GLN A 429 -53.41 -19.59 31.03
CA GLN A 429 -53.72 -18.64 29.94
C GLN A 429 -53.21 -17.18 29.95
N ALA A 430 -52.37 -16.93 28.93
CA ALA A 430 -52.28 -15.80 28.00
C ALA A 430 -53.11 -14.52 28.24
N VAL A 431 -52.40 -13.39 28.25
CA VAL A 431 -52.89 -12.08 27.76
C VAL A 431 -51.83 -11.44 26.87
N SER A 432 -52.29 -10.92 25.73
CA SER A 432 -51.50 -10.35 24.64
C SER A 432 -51.44 -8.81 24.65
N MET A 433 -50.24 -8.28 24.38
CA MET A 433 -49.86 -6.97 23.78
C MET A 433 -49.94 -5.69 24.64
N PRO A 434 -49.20 -4.57 24.34
CA PRO A 434 -48.36 -4.30 23.15
C PRO A 434 -46.94 -3.70 23.40
N ALA A 435 -46.16 -3.65 22.32
CA ALA A 435 -44.80 -3.09 22.20
C ALA A 435 -44.73 -1.54 22.32
N PRO A 436 -43.63 -0.96 22.82
CA PRO A 436 -43.35 0.45 22.65
C PRO A 436 -42.42 0.74 21.47
N MET A 437 -42.91 1.59 20.56
CA MET A 437 -42.13 2.38 19.61
C MET A 437 -41.04 3.19 20.33
N ARG A 438 -39.79 3.10 19.85
CA ARG A 438 -38.75 4.10 20.14
C ARG A 438 -38.41 4.91 18.90
N LYS A 439 -38.46 6.23 19.13
CA LYS A 439 -38.34 7.33 18.17
C LYS A 439 -36.92 7.44 17.59
N ARG A 440 -36.85 7.74 16.30
CA ARG A 440 -35.67 8.27 15.59
C ARG A 440 -35.36 9.69 16.06
N SER A 441 -34.09 9.98 16.33
CA SER A 441 -33.47 11.32 16.31
C SER A 441 -31.94 11.14 16.06
N PRO A 442 -31.16 12.17 15.71
CA PRO A 442 -30.41 12.24 14.45
C PRO A 442 -28.89 11.97 14.60
N LYS A 443 -28.24 11.70 13.47
CA LYS A 443 -26.78 11.52 13.32
C LYS A 443 -25.98 12.75 13.80
N PRO A 444 -24.89 12.56 14.56
CA PRO A 444 -23.77 13.49 14.55
C PRO A 444 -22.80 13.16 13.41
N HIS A 445 -22.48 14.16 12.61
CA HIS A 445 -21.31 14.19 11.72
C HIS A 445 -20.06 14.10 12.60
N VAL A 446 -19.21 13.10 12.37
CA VAL A 446 -17.83 13.04 12.86
C VAL A 446 -16.95 12.97 11.64
N ASP A 447 -16.44 14.12 11.21
CA ASP A 447 -15.33 14.22 10.28
C ASP A 447 -14.05 13.97 11.07
N GLY A 448 -13.35 12.89 10.71
CA GLY A 448 -12.13 12.44 11.37
C GLY A 448 -11.57 11.19 10.71
N GLU A 449 -11.52 11.15 9.38
CA GLU A 449 -10.80 10.10 8.65
C GLU A 449 -9.28 10.34 8.80
N SER A 450 -8.63 9.38 9.44
CA SER A 450 -7.19 9.17 9.35
C SER A 450 -6.89 8.79 7.90
N GLY A 451 -6.02 9.55 7.24
CA GLY A 451 -5.74 9.43 5.80
C GLY A 451 -5.15 8.08 5.41
N GLN A 452 -6.01 7.16 4.97
CA GLN A 452 -5.63 6.07 4.08
C GLN A 452 -5.82 6.56 2.64
N ALA A 453 -4.71 6.63 1.90
CA ALA A 453 -4.69 7.10 0.52
C ALA A 453 -5.58 6.20 -0.35
N ARG A 454 -6.72 6.75 -0.78
CA ARG A 454 -7.59 6.16 -1.81
C ARG A 454 -6.81 6.11 -3.13
N LEU A 455 -6.78 4.94 -3.77
CA LEU A 455 -6.32 4.76 -5.14
C LEU A 455 -7.54 4.73 -6.08
N PRO A 456 -7.90 5.83 -6.76
CA PRO A 456 -8.80 5.76 -7.90
C PRO A 456 -7.96 5.44 -9.14
N LEU A 457 -7.75 4.15 -9.41
CA LEU A 457 -7.44 3.71 -10.78
C LEU A 457 -8.77 3.81 -11.56
N GLN A 458 -8.85 4.76 -12.48
CA GLN A 458 -10.02 4.91 -13.34
C GLN A 458 -10.03 3.77 -14.35
N ASP A 459 -11.09 2.96 -14.34
CA ASP A 459 -11.48 2.19 -15.52
C ASP A 459 -11.95 3.19 -16.58
N LEU A 460 -11.18 3.34 -17.65
CA LEU A 460 -11.62 4.09 -18.83
C LEU A 460 -12.84 3.36 -19.43
N PRO A 461 -14.01 4.03 -19.58
CA PRO A 461 -15.09 3.45 -20.36
C PRO A 461 -14.67 3.35 -21.83
N SER A 462 -15.14 2.29 -22.49
CA SER A 462 -14.95 2.06 -23.92
C SER A 462 -15.37 3.27 -24.77
N SER A 463 -14.60 3.52 -25.82
CA SER A 463 -14.53 4.71 -26.67
C SER A 463 -15.86 5.23 -27.25
N ASP A 464 -16.93 4.46 -27.21
CA ASP A 464 -18.20 4.78 -27.87
C ASP A 464 -19.10 5.74 -27.07
N GLU A 465 -19.01 5.81 -25.74
CA GLU A 465 -19.91 6.66 -24.95
C GLU A 465 -19.45 8.12 -24.79
N ALA A 466 -18.16 8.40 -24.97
CA ALA A 466 -17.60 9.75 -24.82
C ALA A 466 -17.96 10.70 -25.99
N VAL A 467 -18.25 10.13 -27.17
CA VAL A 467 -18.52 10.89 -28.41
C VAL A 467 -19.95 11.43 -28.47
N GLN A 468 -20.89 10.89 -27.67
CA GLN A 468 -22.28 11.35 -27.66
C GLN A 468 -22.53 12.52 -26.70
N ARG A 469 -21.72 12.68 -25.63
CA ARG A 469 -21.91 13.75 -24.64
C ARG A 469 -21.35 15.11 -25.06
N THR A 470 -20.41 15.16 -26.01
CA THR A 470 -19.80 16.40 -26.50
C THR A 470 -20.59 17.10 -27.61
N ARG A 471 -21.70 16.52 -28.10
CA ARG A 471 -22.59 17.12 -29.11
C ARG A 471 -23.74 17.97 -28.55
N ARG A 472 -23.89 18.08 -27.23
CA ARG A 472 -25.02 18.77 -26.59
C ARG A 472 -24.59 19.77 -25.52
N ALA A 473 -23.94 20.87 -25.91
CA ALA A 473 -24.01 22.13 -25.16
C ALA A 473 -23.34 23.28 -25.94
N THR A 474 -24.15 24.18 -26.49
CA THR A 474 -23.75 25.56 -26.80
C THR A 474 -24.73 26.48 -26.07
N PRO A 475 -24.27 27.59 -25.49
CA PRO A 475 -24.92 28.84 -25.86
C PRO A 475 -23.96 30.01 -26.09
N SER A 476 -24.47 30.95 -26.86
CA SER A 476 -23.90 32.22 -27.29
C SER A 476 -24.31 33.37 -26.36
N ARG A 477 -23.46 34.41 -26.18
CA ARG A 477 -23.79 35.82 -26.51
C ARG A 477 -22.66 36.83 -26.28
N ARG A 478 -22.57 37.72 -27.27
CA ARG A 478 -21.88 39.01 -27.46
C ARG A 478 -21.70 39.96 -26.26
N ALA A 479 -20.46 40.45 -26.16
CA ALA A 479 -19.97 41.84 -26.32
C ALA A 479 -20.68 43.03 -25.63
N GLY A 480 -19.90 43.75 -24.82
CA GLY A 480 -20.06 45.17 -24.51
C GLY A 480 -18.80 45.75 -23.84
N ARG A 481 -18.12 46.72 -24.48
CA ARG A 481 -17.11 47.61 -23.88
C ARG A 481 -17.80 48.92 -23.47
N PRO A 482 -17.33 49.59 -22.42
CA PRO A 482 -16.82 50.94 -22.59
C PRO A 482 -15.51 51.20 -21.79
N ARG A 483 -15.11 52.48 -21.75
CA ARG A 483 -13.76 53.06 -21.80
C ARG A 483 -13.14 53.44 -20.43
N PRO A 484 -11.87 53.90 -20.40
CA PRO A 484 -10.98 53.86 -19.25
C PRO A 484 -10.93 55.15 -18.42
N GLY A 485 -10.56 54.99 -17.16
CA GLY A 485 -10.15 56.06 -16.24
C GLY A 485 -10.81 55.92 -14.88
N GLU A 486 -10.11 55.34 -13.91
CA GLU A 486 -10.10 55.81 -12.51
C GLU A 486 -9.14 54.96 -11.65
N HIS A 487 -8.08 55.64 -11.23
CA HIS A 487 -7.25 55.49 -10.04
C HIS A 487 -7.15 54.14 -9.30
N ALA A 488 -5.92 53.61 -9.34
CA ALA A 488 -5.35 52.74 -8.32
C ALA A 488 -5.20 53.50 -6.98
N ALA A 489 -5.68 52.88 -5.88
CA ALA A 489 -5.11 52.94 -4.53
C ALA A 489 -6.13 52.43 -3.50
N HIS A 490 -5.97 51.20 -3.00
CA HIS A 490 -6.39 50.73 -1.66
C HIS A 490 -5.53 49.45 -1.44
N GLY A 491 -4.39 49.49 -0.76
CA GLY A 491 -4.19 50.08 0.56
C GLY A 491 -4.72 49.09 1.58
N ASN A 492 -3.97 48.00 1.82
CA ASN A 492 -4.31 47.02 2.83
C ASN A 492 -3.94 47.65 4.17
N ASP A 493 -4.93 48.21 4.87
CA ASP A 493 -4.79 48.78 6.20
C ASP A 493 -4.33 47.69 7.19
N GLN A 494 -3.04 47.70 7.48
CA GLN A 494 -2.52 47.18 8.73
C GLN A 494 -2.98 48.12 9.84
N ALA A 495 -3.93 47.67 10.65
CA ALA A 495 -4.22 48.31 11.92
C ALA A 495 -2.97 48.25 12.81
N THR A 496 -2.35 49.41 13.02
CA THR A 496 -1.33 49.67 14.03
C THR A 496 -1.84 49.22 15.41
N PRO A 497 -1.18 48.30 16.13
CA PRO A 497 -1.60 48.02 17.50
C PRO A 497 -1.22 49.20 18.40
N CYS A 498 -2.22 49.75 19.09
CA CYS A 498 -2.04 50.73 20.16
C CYS A 498 -0.97 50.23 21.15
N ALA A 499 0.00 51.09 21.44
CA ALA A 499 1.08 50.82 22.38
C ALA A 499 0.53 50.50 23.78
N GLY A 500 0.90 49.34 24.33
CA GLY A 500 0.71 49.00 25.74
C GLY A 500 0.00 47.67 26.04
N HIS A 501 -0.58 46.97 25.06
CA HIS A 501 -1.27 45.69 25.32
C HIS A 501 -0.41 44.48 24.88
N PRO A 502 -0.32 43.43 25.72
CA PRO A 502 0.43 42.22 25.40
C PRO A 502 -0.28 41.46 24.28
N ALA A 503 0.44 41.22 23.18
CA ALA A 503 -0.13 40.57 21.99
C ALA A 503 0.72 39.37 21.58
N LEU A 504 0.06 38.23 21.37
CA LEU A 504 0.72 37.02 20.88
C LEU A 504 1.15 37.20 19.42
N ARG A 505 2.44 37.03 19.15
CA ARG A 505 3.02 36.90 17.79
C ARG A 505 3.06 35.42 17.42
N ALA A 506 1.92 34.87 17.07
CA ALA A 506 1.80 33.45 16.69
C ALA A 506 2.48 33.18 15.33
N PRO A 507 3.35 32.16 15.22
CA PRO A 507 3.85 31.68 13.92
C PRO A 507 2.71 31.19 13.03
N LEU A 508 2.83 31.38 11.71
CA LEU A 508 1.85 30.88 10.72
C LEU A 508 1.61 29.36 10.77
N ARG A 509 2.51 28.61 11.41
CA ARG A 509 2.45 27.16 11.58
C ARG A 509 1.68 26.70 12.83
N LEU A 510 1.35 27.63 13.74
CA LEU A 510 0.60 27.29 14.96
C LEU A 510 -0.85 26.98 14.61
N ASN A 511 -1.39 25.91 15.19
CA ASN A 511 -2.81 25.55 15.04
C ASN A 511 -3.70 26.74 15.41
N THR A 512 -4.67 27.09 14.55
CA THR A 512 -5.51 28.29 14.69
C THR A 512 -6.37 28.29 15.95
N THR A 513 -6.83 27.12 16.41
CA THR A 513 -7.56 26.97 17.67
C THR A 513 -6.67 27.26 18.88
N VAL A 514 -5.44 26.73 18.86
CA VAL A 514 -4.43 26.96 19.92
C VAL A 514 -3.96 28.43 19.90
N ALA A 515 -3.77 29.01 18.72
CA ALA A 515 -3.40 30.41 18.55
C ALA A 515 -4.48 31.36 19.10
N GLY A 516 -5.76 31.07 18.82
CA GLY A 516 -6.89 31.83 19.35
C GLY A 516 -6.98 31.78 20.87
N ALA A 517 -6.88 30.58 21.46
CA ALA A 517 -6.88 30.39 22.90
C ALA A 517 -5.69 31.09 23.58
N LEU A 518 -4.48 30.96 23.03
CA LEU A 518 -3.29 31.62 23.57
C LEU A 518 -3.37 33.14 23.43
N SER A 519 -3.92 33.67 22.34
CA SER A 519 -4.10 35.11 22.19
C SER A 519 -5.09 35.66 23.22
N ALA A 520 -6.17 34.92 23.50
CA ALA A 520 -7.13 35.29 24.54
C ALA A 520 -6.49 35.26 25.94
N ILE A 521 -5.72 34.21 26.25
CA ILE A 521 -5.02 34.06 27.53
C ILE A 521 -3.94 35.14 27.72
N VAL A 522 -3.09 35.38 26.72
CA VAL A 522 -2.02 36.40 26.76
C VAL A 522 -2.59 37.81 26.88
N GLY A 523 -3.76 38.06 26.28
CA GLY A 523 -4.48 39.32 26.42
C GLY A 523 -4.90 39.65 27.86
N THR A 524 -4.98 38.65 28.76
CA THR A 524 -5.33 38.85 30.18
C THR A 524 -4.14 39.19 31.08
N LEU A 525 -2.90 39.19 30.56
CA LEU A 525 -1.67 39.30 31.36
C LEU A 525 -1.61 40.57 32.26
N HIS A 526 -2.25 41.67 31.84
CA HIS A 526 -2.32 42.93 32.61
C HIS A 526 -3.73 43.26 33.14
N GLY A 527 -4.67 42.30 33.13
CA GLY A 527 -6.02 42.49 33.66
C GLY A 527 -6.15 42.14 35.15
N ASP A 528 -7.29 42.46 35.76
CA ASP A 528 -7.59 42.19 37.19
C ASP A 528 -7.53 40.70 37.59
N ARG A 529 -7.58 39.78 36.61
CA ARG A 529 -7.45 38.32 36.80
C ARG A 529 -6.60 37.71 35.68
N PRO A 530 -5.26 37.71 35.81
CA PRO A 530 -4.39 37.18 34.77
C PRO A 530 -4.51 35.65 34.68
N GLN A 531 -4.73 35.15 33.46
CA GLN A 531 -4.79 33.71 33.16
C GLN A 531 -3.43 33.13 32.75
N CYS A 532 -2.39 33.97 32.71
CA CYS A 532 -0.99 33.61 32.48
C CYS A 532 -0.08 34.51 33.31
N HIS A 533 1.17 34.07 33.55
CA HIS A 533 2.13 34.78 34.39
C HIS A 533 3.50 34.85 33.71
N VAL A 534 4.29 35.89 33.99
CA VAL A 534 5.68 35.96 33.52
C VAL A 534 6.58 35.34 34.57
N VAL A 535 7.30 34.26 34.22
CA VAL A 535 8.23 33.56 35.11
C VAL A 535 9.60 33.45 34.44
N ALA A 536 10.62 34.06 35.08
CA ALA A 536 12.00 34.13 34.59
C ALA A 536 12.10 34.55 33.10
N GLY A 537 11.38 35.63 32.74
CA GLY A 537 11.40 36.20 31.40
C GLY A 537 10.65 35.40 30.32
N ALA A 538 9.89 34.36 30.69
CA ALA A 538 9.03 33.60 29.79
C ALA A 538 7.56 33.67 30.22
N VAL A 539 6.63 33.48 29.30
CA VAL A 539 5.19 33.47 29.62
C VAL A 539 4.79 32.05 30.01
N PHE A 540 4.39 31.89 31.26
CA PHE A 540 3.84 30.66 31.80
C PHE A 540 2.31 30.65 31.66
N VAL A 541 1.79 29.61 31.01
CA VAL A 541 0.35 29.41 30.81
C VAL A 541 -0.09 28.14 31.56
N PRO A 542 -0.92 28.25 32.61
CA PRO A 542 -1.49 27.11 33.31
C PRO A 542 -2.31 26.20 32.38
N LEU A 543 -2.20 24.88 32.56
CA LEU A 543 -3.02 23.92 31.80
C LEU A 543 -4.53 24.11 32.04
N ALA A 544 -4.91 24.52 33.25
CA ALA A 544 -6.29 24.83 33.59
C ALA A 544 -6.85 26.00 32.77
N SER A 545 -6.01 27.01 32.46
CA SER A 545 -6.39 28.13 31.60
C SER A 545 -6.63 27.67 30.16
N LEU A 546 -5.79 26.76 29.64
CA LEU A 546 -5.96 26.19 28.30
C LEU A 546 -7.23 25.32 28.19
N ALA A 547 -7.49 24.51 29.21
CA ALA A 547 -8.69 23.69 29.29
C ALA A 547 -9.98 24.54 29.35
N ALA A 548 -9.94 25.69 30.04
CA ALA A 548 -11.07 26.63 30.08
C ALA A 548 -11.40 27.26 28.71
N HIS A 549 -10.42 27.33 27.80
CA HIS A 549 -10.60 27.77 26.41
C HIS A 549 -10.87 26.61 25.44
N GLY A 550 -11.18 25.41 25.97
CA GLY A 550 -11.60 24.25 25.18
C GLY A 550 -10.48 23.55 24.41
N VAL A 551 -9.22 23.77 24.80
CA VAL A 551 -8.05 23.17 24.13
C VAL A 551 -7.44 22.08 25.01
N ASP A 552 -7.26 20.90 24.44
CA ASP A 552 -6.63 19.77 25.13
C ASP A 552 -5.12 20.03 25.37
N ALA A 553 -4.62 19.60 26.53
CA ALA A 553 -3.22 19.77 26.93
C ALA A 553 -2.27 19.05 25.96
N ARG A 554 -2.61 17.84 25.50
CA ARG A 554 -1.78 17.08 24.55
C ARG A 554 -1.77 17.69 23.15
N GLN A 555 -2.86 18.32 22.73
CA GLN A 555 -2.94 19.04 21.46
C GLN A 555 -2.15 20.34 21.52
N THR A 556 -2.21 21.05 22.65
CA THR A 556 -1.48 22.30 22.89
C THR A 556 0.02 22.07 22.90
N LEU A 557 0.50 21.07 23.65
CA LEU A 557 1.92 20.73 23.73
C LEU A 557 2.50 20.39 22.35
N ARG A 558 1.85 19.49 21.59
CA ARG A 558 2.30 19.14 20.24
C ARG A 558 2.30 20.36 19.31
N SER A 559 1.25 21.17 19.34
CA SER A 559 1.16 22.35 18.46
C SER A 559 2.20 23.41 18.79
N LEU A 560 2.56 23.57 20.06
CA LEU A 560 3.59 24.53 20.49
C LEU A 560 5.01 24.01 20.26
N ASP A 561 5.24 22.70 20.39
CA ASP A 561 6.49 22.05 20.06
C ASP A 561 6.77 22.11 18.54
N ASP A 562 5.78 21.77 17.72
CA ASP A 562 5.84 21.88 16.25
C ASP A 562 6.08 23.33 15.78
N ALA A 563 5.60 24.31 16.55
CA ALA A 563 5.81 25.73 16.28
C ALA A 563 7.12 26.29 16.88
N GLY A 564 7.90 25.48 17.61
CA GLY A 564 9.14 25.90 18.27
C GLY A 564 8.95 26.96 19.36
N MET A 565 7.77 26.97 19.99
CA MET A 565 7.35 27.98 20.95
C MET A 565 7.63 27.62 22.41
N LEU A 566 7.82 26.33 22.72
CA LEU A 566 8.06 25.85 24.08
C LEU A 566 9.50 26.09 24.53
N LEU A 567 9.64 26.47 25.80
CA LEU A 567 10.91 26.36 26.53
C LEU A 567 10.87 25.07 27.35
N GLN A 568 11.61 24.05 26.91
CA GLN A 568 11.75 22.78 27.62
C GLN A 568 12.68 22.97 28.83
N ASP A 569 12.49 22.17 29.89
CA ASP A 569 13.42 22.12 31.03
C ASP A 569 14.56 21.12 30.77
N ASP A 570 15.50 21.03 31.72
CA ASP A 570 16.65 20.10 31.66
C ASP A 570 16.23 18.61 31.64
N SER A 571 14.96 18.29 31.92
CA SER A 571 14.36 16.95 31.82
C SER A 571 13.70 16.67 30.45
N GLY A 572 13.61 17.65 29.56
CA GLY A 572 13.00 17.49 28.24
C GLY A 572 11.47 17.36 28.27
N GLU A 573 10.83 17.65 29.42
CA GLU A 573 9.37 17.62 29.55
C GLU A 573 8.75 18.98 29.20
N GLY A 574 7.72 18.99 28.35
CA GLY A 574 7.06 20.21 27.90
C GLY A 574 6.07 20.83 28.91
N VAL A 575 5.74 20.11 29.99
CA VAL A 575 4.85 20.58 31.07
C VAL A 575 5.68 20.83 32.32
N GLN A 576 5.64 22.07 32.82
CA GLN A 576 6.38 22.49 33.99
C GLN A 576 5.43 22.91 35.10
N SER A 577 5.82 22.66 36.35
CA SER A 577 5.05 23.08 37.52
C SER A 577 5.67 24.34 38.13
N GLU A 578 4.90 25.44 38.15
CA GLU A 578 5.33 26.71 38.73
C GLU A 578 4.51 27.05 39.97
N LEU A 579 5.13 27.78 40.91
CA LEU A 579 4.49 28.16 42.18
C LEU A 579 3.80 29.52 42.02
N ILE A 580 2.48 29.52 41.89
CA ILE A 580 1.66 30.71 41.69
C ILE A 580 0.76 30.90 42.91
N ALA A 581 0.82 32.06 43.55
CA ALA A 581 0.01 32.42 44.72
C ALA A 581 0.04 31.36 45.85
N GLY A 582 1.20 30.73 46.08
CA GLY A 582 1.40 29.73 47.14
C GLY A 582 1.01 28.29 46.76
N SER A 583 0.52 28.03 45.53
CA SER A 583 0.14 26.70 45.04
C SER A 583 0.99 26.28 43.84
N ARG A 584 1.37 24.99 43.76
CA ARG A 584 2.04 24.41 42.58
C ARG A 584 1.03 24.16 41.47
N VAL A 585 1.22 24.78 40.32
CA VAL A 585 0.31 24.71 39.18
C VAL A 585 1.07 24.18 37.94
N PRO A 586 0.59 23.12 37.27
CA PRO A 586 1.17 22.63 36.03
C PRO A 586 0.76 23.50 34.84
N GLY A 587 1.71 23.79 33.94
CA GLY A 587 1.53 24.68 32.79
C GLY A 587 2.66 24.54 31.77
N VAL A 588 2.62 25.38 30.75
CA VAL A 588 3.59 25.42 29.65
C VAL A 588 4.29 26.77 29.61
N ARG A 589 5.59 26.78 29.31
CA ARG A 589 6.36 28.02 29.14
C ARG A 589 6.57 28.34 27.68
N ILE A 590 6.18 29.54 27.31
CA ILE A 590 6.30 30.08 25.97
C ILE A 590 7.44 31.10 25.94
N ALA A 591 8.32 30.98 24.95
CA ALA A 591 9.44 31.90 24.79
C ALA A 591 8.96 33.34 24.54
N ALA A 592 9.55 34.31 25.24
CA ALA A 592 9.14 35.72 25.19
C ALA A 592 9.17 36.36 23.79
N ARG A 593 9.99 35.85 22.87
CA ARG A 593 10.04 36.31 21.47
C ARG A 593 8.68 36.23 20.74
N PHE A 594 7.78 35.37 21.21
CA PHE A 594 6.45 35.17 20.63
C PHE A 594 5.36 36.02 21.29
N VAL A 595 5.70 36.92 22.22
CA VAL A 595 4.74 37.82 22.87
C VAL A 595 5.29 39.23 22.84
N ALA A 596 4.58 40.13 22.14
CA ALA A 596 4.90 41.55 22.10
C ALA A 596 4.40 42.24 23.38
N GLY A 597 5.17 43.19 23.92
CA GLY A 597 4.79 43.95 25.12
C GLY A 597 5.27 43.36 26.44
N LEU A 598 6.13 42.34 26.42
CA LEU A 598 6.90 41.93 27.61
C LEU A 598 8.08 42.89 27.78
N GLU A 599 8.13 43.65 28.87
CA GLU A 599 9.33 44.43 29.19
C GLU A 599 10.54 43.49 29.33
N ALA A 600 11.63 43.82 28.63
CA ALA A 600 12.85 43.03 28.66
C ALA A 600 13.42 43.00 30.09
N PRO A 601 13.99 41.88 30.56
CA PRO A 601 14.69 41.87 31.83
C PRO A 601 15.88 42.84 31.75
N VAL A 602 15.84 43.84 32.63
CA VAL A 602 16.97 44.73 32.91
C VAL A 602 18.15 43.86 33.36
N ASN A 603 19.27 43.97 32.65
CA ASN A 603 20.55 43.41 33.08
C ASN A 603 20.90 43.91 34.50
N ALA A 604 21.12 42.97 35.41
CA ALA A 604 21.98 43.10 36.58
C ALA A 604 22.57 41.70 36.81
N GLY A 605 23.88 41.47 36.82
CA GLY A 605 24.91 42.24 37.52
C GLY A 605 25.44 41.32 38.60
#